data_AF-A0A8J7MYZ9-F1
#
_entry.id   AF-A0A8J7MYZ9-F1
#
_cell.length_a   1.000
_cell.length_b   1.000
_cell.length_c   1.000
_cell.angle_alpha   90.00
_cell.angle_beta   90.00
_cell.angle_gamma   90.00
#
_symmetry.space_group_name_H-M   'P 1'
#
loop_
_entity.id
_entity.type
_entity.pdbx_description
1 polymer ?
#
loop_
_entity_poly.entity_id
_entity_poly.type
_entity_poly.pdbx_seq_one_letter_code
_entity_poly.pdbx_strand_id
1 'polypeptide(L)'
;MNARFAVARLLAGAVIAAGLGAGAPAIAETALVEGFRSARFDMTEDQVKQAIAADFKIQPAAVLKQVNKVDRTTILSVRVPDLLPESGTAQVNYKLGFKNKKLIQVDVIWGPAVDQKVAPAALTAVLINLRQYLQERGFAKEKTVVNATTPQPNILLMFRAEDEKGRVVALLGQFKFDPKAEKDKQLKTDEPQAVILSYVLDPKAPDIYRIEKGKF
;
A
#
# COMPACT_ATOMS: atom_id res chain seq x y z
N MET A 1 70.54 50.06 -14.39
CA MET A 1 71.06 48.85 -15.07
C MET A 1 70.61 47.66 -14.24
N ASN A 2 69.74 46.80 -14.81
CA ASN A 2 69.33 45.46 -14.32
C ASN A 2 68.49 45.46 -13.02
N ALA A 3 67.49 44.63 -12.78
CA ALA A 3 66.76 43.59 -13.50
C ALA A 3 65.60 43.17 -12.54
N ARG A 4 64.37 42.97 -13.03
CA ARG A 4 63.71 41.65 -13.16
C ARG A 4 62.84 41.15 -11.99
N PHE A 5 61.58 40.82 -12.34
CA PHE A 5 60.70 39.75 -11.82
C PHE A 5 60.20 39.88 -10.35
N ALA A 6 58.99 39.49 -9.93
CA ALA A 6 57.83 38.85 -10.55
C ALA A 6 56.65 38.85 -9.53
N VAL A 7 55.42 38.98 -10.06
CA VAL A 7 54.20 38.20 -9.75
C VAL A 7 53.52 38.27 -8.36
N ALA A 8 52.33 38.89 -8.38
CA ALA A 8 51.01 38.47 -7.84
C ALA A 8 50.83 38.23 -6.32
N ARG A 9 49.66 38.41 -5.71
CA ARG A 9 48.26 38.20 -6.14
C ARG A 9 47.35 39.03 -5.24
N LEU A 10 46.29 39.61 -5.81
CA LEU A 10 45.13 40.12 -5.07
C LEU A 10 44.48 39.00 -4.25
N LEU A 11 44.11 39.30 -3.00
CA LEU A 11 42.95 38.71 -2.35
C LEU A 11 42.19 39.83 -1.63
N ALA A 12 41.10 40.28 -2.25
CA ALA A 12 40.09 41.10 -1.61
C ALA A 12 39.30 40.23 -0.62
N GLY A 13 39.26 40.64 0.64
CA GLY A 13 38.40 40.04 1.65
C GLY A 13 36.94 40.40 1.39
N ALA A 14 36.12 39.40 1.04
CA ALA A 14 34.67 39.52 1.07
C ALA A 14 34.18 39.06 2.45
N VAL A 15 33.64 39.99 3.24
CA VAL A 15 32.89 39.64 4.46
C VAL A 15 31.48 39.26 4.02
N ILE A 16 31.13 37.99 4.26
CA ILE A 16 29.83 37.38 3.97
C ILE A 16 28.80 37.93 4.97
N ALA A 17 27.75 38.59 4.45
CA ALA A 17 26.55 38.88 5.21
C ALA A 17 25.72 37.59 5.37
N ALA A 18 25.58 37.10 6.59
CA ALA A 18 24.72 35.98 6.93
C ALA A 18 23.24 36.40 6.86
N GLY A 19 22.58 36.04 5.76
CA GLY A 19 21.11 36.08 5.66
C GLY A 19 20.50 34.87 6.37
N LEU A 20 19.89 35.11 7.53
CA LEU A 20 18.99 34.17 8.20
C LEU A 20 17.70 34.02 7.35
N GLY A 21 17.75 33.12 6.37
CA GLY A 21 16.54 32.60 5.75
C GLY A 21 15.88 31.60 6.68
N ALA A 22 14.91 32.06 7.48
CA ALA A 22 13.97 31.19 8.16
C ALA A 22 13.20 30.40 7.09
N GLY A 23 13.58 29.14 6.88
CA GLY A 23 12.82 28.22 6.06
C GLY A 23 11.42 28.08 6.67
N ALA A 24 10.41 28.57 5.95
CA ALA A 24 9.02 28.29 6.29
C ALA A 24 8.86 26.77 6.45
N PRO A 25 8.15 26.29 7.50
CA PRO A 25 7.90 24.87 7.63
C PRO A 25 7.16 24.41 6.37
N ALA A 26 7.75 23.45 5.66
CA ALA A 26 7.05 22.77 4.57
C ALA A 26 5.73 22.25 5.15
N ILE A 27 4.61 22.74 4.61
CA ILE A 27 3.29 22.21 4.93
C ILE A 27 3.36 20.74 4.55
N ALA A 28 3.32 19.85 5.54
CA ALA A 28 3.31 18.42 5.33
C ALA A 28 2.10 18.11 4.43
N GLU A 29 2.37 17.64 3.21
CA GLU A 29 1.32 17.20 2.31
C GLU A 29 0.65 15.98 2.94
N THR A 30 -0.62 16.11 3.35
CA THR A 30 -1.34 15.01 3.99
C THR A 30 -1.49 13.86 3.00
N ALA A 31 -1.02 12.68 3.37
CA ALA A 31 -1.11 11.49 2.53
C ALA A 31 -2.57 11.22 2.08
N LEU A 32 -2.75 11.03 0.77
CA LEU A 32 -4.05 10.67 0.17
C LEU A 32 -4.15 9.18 -0.12
N VAL A 33 -5.33 8.60 0.09
CA VAL A 33 -5.66 7.23 -0.28
C VAL A 33 -6.68 7.23 -1.41
N GLU A 34 -6.21 7.15 -2.65
CA GLU A 34 -7.08 7.36 -3.83
C GLU A 34 -7.32 6.11 -4.67
N GLY A 35 -6.70 4.99 -4.31
CA GLY A 35 -6.68 3.76 -5.10
C GLY A 35 -5.27 3.18 -5.17
N PHE A 36 -4.96 2.48 -6.25
CA PHE A 36 -3.70 1.78 -6.45
C PHE A 36 -3.13 2.09 -7.83
N ARG A 37 -1.93 2.69 -7.87
CA ARG A 37 -1.25 3.15 -9.11
C ARG A 37 -2.21 4.01 -9.97
N SER A 38 -2.48 3.62 -11.21
CA SER A 38 -3.36 4.37 -12.11
C SER A 38 -4.85 4.13 -11.85
N ALA A 39 -5.20 3.04 -11.15
CA ALA A 39 -6.59 2.74 -10.81
C ALA A 39 -7.04 3.56 -9.59
N ARG A 40 -7.98 4.48 -9.81
CA ARG A 40 -8.53 5.36 -8.77
C ARG A 40 -9.94 4.94 -8.38
N PHE A 41 -10.32 5.22 -7.14
CA PHE A 41 -11.70 5.04 -6.70
C PHE A 41 -12.67 5.78 -7.64
N ASP A 42 -13.90 5.30 -7.68
CA ASP A 42 -14.95 5.77 -8.60
C ASP A 42 -14.76 5.45 -10.10
N MET A 43 -13.65 4.82 -10.50
CA MET A 43 -13.47 4.29 -11.85
C MET A 43 -14.46 3.17 -12.17
N THR A 44 -14.96 3.13 -13.40
CA THR A 44 -15.79 2.02 -13.92
C THR A 44 -14.96 0.78 -14.21
N GLU A 45 -15.62 -0.36 -14.47
CA GLU A 45 -14.95 -1.60 -14.85
C GLU A 45 -13.97 -1.43 -16.03
N ASP A 46 -14.38 -0.71 -17.08
CA ASP A 46 -13.55 -0.52 -18.27
C ASP A 46 -12.36 0.41 -17.99
N GLN A 47 -12.56 1.45 -17.19
CA GLN A 47 -11.47 2.34 -16.76
C GLN A 47 -10.44 1.59 -15.90
N VAL A 48 -10.90 0.69 -15.01
CA VAL A 48 -10.01 -0.18 -14.23
C VAL A 48 -9.22 -1.12 -15.14
N LYS A 49 -9.85 -1.74 -16.15
CA LYS A 49 -9.13 -2.58 -17.13
C LYS A 49 -8.09 -1.80 -17.92
N GLN A 50 -8.39 -0.56 -18.29
CA GLN A 50 -7.43 0.33 -18.95
C GLN A 50 -6.24 0.67 -18.03
N ALA A 51 -6.50 0.98 -16.76
CA ALA A 51 -5.45 1.23 -15.77
C ALA A 51 -4.55 -0.01 -15.58
N ILE A 52 -5.14 -1.20 -15.47
CA ILE A 52 -4.39 -2.48 -15.40
C ILE A 52 -3.48 -2.66 -16.62
N ALA A 53 -4.00 -2.41 -17.82
CA ALA A 53 -3.21 -2.52 -19.05
C ALA A 53 -2.06 -1.52 -19.09
N ALA A 54 -2.30 -0.28 -18.65
CA ALA A 54 -1.26 0.76 -18.57
C ALA A 54 -0.16 0.37 -17.57
N ASP A 55 -0.55 -0.07 -16.37
CA ASP A 55 0.34 -0.33 -15.25
C ASP A 55 1.16 -1.63 -15.40
N PHE A 56 0.55 -2.69 -15.94
CA PHE A 56 1.14 -4.04 -15.93
C PHE A 56 1.34 -4.65 -17.32
N LYS A 57 0.94 -3.94 -18.39
CA LYS A 57 0.95 -4.46 -19.77
C LYS A 57 0.14 -5.75 -19.94
N ILE A 58 -0.86 -5.94 -19.09
CA ILE A 58 -1.79 -7.07 -19.14
C ILE A 58 -2.98 -6.68 -20.02
N GLN A 59 -3.29 -7.52 -21.02
CA GLN A 59 -4.41 -7.25 -21.91
C GLN A 59 -5.75 -7.34 -21.14
N PRO A 60 -6.74 -6.48 -21.44
CA PRO A 60 -8.03 -6.49 -20.75
C PRO A 60 -8.74 -7.86 -20.74
N ALA A 61 -8.54 -8.67 -21.77
CA ALA A 61 -9.11 -10.02 -21.88
C ALA A 61 -8.48 -11.03 -20.91
N ALA A 62 -7.27 -10.78 -20.40
CA ALA A 62 -6.61 -11.62 -19.41
C ALA A 62 -7.01 -11.29 -17.96
N VAL A 63 -7.80 -10.22 -17.77
CA VAL A 63 -8.32 -9.85 -16.45
C VAL A 63 -9.47 -10.79 -16.09
N LEU A 64 -9.28 -11.56 -15.01
CA LEU A 64 -10.30 -12.48 -14.53
C LEU A 64 -11.41 -11.69 -13.85
N LYS A 65 -12.67 -11.98 -14.20
CA LYS A 65 -13.85 -11.35 -13.61
C LYS A 65 -14.64 -12.37 -12.81
N GLN A 66 -14.93 -12.06 -11.55
CA GLN A 66 -15.77 -12.86 -10.68
C GLN A 66 -16.82 -11.99 -9.99
N VAL A 67 -17.97 -12.57 -9.67
CA VAL A 67 -18.97 -11.95 -8.79
C VAL A 67 -18.89 -12.60 -7.41
N ASN A 68 -18.72 -11.81 -6.36
CA ASN A 68 -18.91 -12.28 -4.99
C ASN A 68 -20.42 -12.39 -4.74
N LYS A 69 -20.93 -13.60 -4.51
CA LYS A 69 -22.38 -13.84 -4.37
C LYS A 69 -22.96 -13.29 -3.06
N VAL A 70 -22.15 -13.15 -2.03
CA VAL A 70 -22.57 -12.65 -0.71
C VAL A 70 -22.72 -11.13 -0.77
N ASP A 71 -21.65 -10.43 -1.15
CA ASP A 71 -21.61 -8.97 -1.18
C ASP A 71 -22.22 -8.39 -2.47
N ARG A 72 -22.46 -9.24 -3.47
CA ARG A 72 -22.90 -8.90 -4.85
C ARG A 72 -21.98 -7.92 -5.58
N THR A 73 -20.73 -7.83 -5.15
CA THR A 73 -19.69 -7.03 -5.78
C THR A 73 -19.05 -7.78 -6.95
N THR A 74 -18.43 -7.03 -7.85
CA THR A 74 -17.61 -7.59 -8.95
C THR A 74 -16.14 -7.46 -8.59
N ILE A 75 -15.36 -8.51 -8.79
CA ILE A 75 -13.92 -8.52 -8.57
C ILE A 75 -13.25 -8.73 -9.93
N LEU A 76 -12.33 -7.84 -10.26
CA LEU A 76 -11.37 -8.01 -11.35
C LEU A 76 -10.03 -8.43 -10.76
N SER A 77 -9.46 -9.54 -11.21
CA SER A 77 -8.24 -10.10 -10.66
C SER A 77 -7.16 -10.23 -11.73
N VAL A 78 -5.95 -9.83 -11.39
CA VAL A 78 -4.74 -10.05 -12.20
C VAL A 78 -3.61 -10.61 -11.36
N ARG A 79 -2.77 -11.44 -11.96
CA ARG A 79 -1.50 -11.88 -11.38
C ARG A 79 -0.38 -11.05 -11.97
N VAL A 80 0.46 -10.48 -11.10
CA VAL A 80 1.57 -9.61 -11.48
C VAL A 80 2.86 -10.18 -10.90
N PRO A 81 3.75 -10.74 -11.73
CA PRO A 81 5.08 -11.15 -11.32
C PRO A 81 5.88 -9.95 -10.83
N ASP A 82 6.59 -10.11 -9.71
CA ASP A 82 7.51 -9.13 -9.15
C ASP A 82 6.95 -7.70 -9.11
N LEU A 83 5.71 -7.59 -8.63
CA LEU A 83 5.03 -6.30 -8.44
C LEU A 83 5.88 -5.34 -7.59
N LEU A 84 6.61 -5.91 -6.62
CA LEU A 84 7.82 -5.34 -6.05
C LEU A 84 9.02 -6.21 -6.47
N PRO A 85 10.23 -5.65 -6.62
CA PRO A 85 11.41 -6.44 -6.96
C PRO A 85 11.58 -7.65 -6.04
N GLU A 86 11.80 -8.83 -6.63
CA GLU A 86 12.02 -10.11 -5.93
C GLU A 86 10.89 -10.50 -4.95
N SER A 87 9.67 -10.02 -5.18
CA SER A 87 8.52 -10.32 -4.33
C SER A 87 7.77 -11.59 -4.71
N GLY A 88 8.12 -12.22 -5.84
CA GLY A 88 7.33 -13.28 -6.44
C GLY A 88 6.05 -12.74 -7.07
N THR A 89 5.08 -13.62 -7.35
CA THR A 89 3.83 -13.19 -7.98
C THR A 89 2.82 -12.68 -6.96
N ALA A 90 2.32 -11.46 -7.18
CA ALA A 90 1.19 -10.89 -6.45
C ALA A 90 -0.12 -11.13 -7.20
N GLN A 91 -1.23 -11.24 -6.47
CA GLN A 91 -2.57 -11.10 -7.03
C GLN A 91 -3.15 -9.76 -6.64
N VAL A 92 -3.55 -8.96 -7.64
CA VAL A 92 -4.25 -7.69 -7.42
C VAL A 92 -5.72 -7.90 -7.72
N ASN A 93 -6.57 -7.63 -6.73
CA ASN A 93 -8.02 -7.72 -6.80
C ASN A 93 -8.65 -6.34 -6.72
N TYR A 94 -9.32 -5.91 -7.77
CA TYR A 94 -10.09 -4.68 -7.84
C TYR A 94 -11.56 -4.99 -7.60
N LYS A 95 -12.13 -4.50 -6.50
CA LYS A 95 -13.53 -4.72 -6.13
C LYS A 95 -14.38 -3.53 -6.54
N LEU A 96 -15.36 -3.79 -7.39
CA LEU A 96 -16.38 -2.84 -7.82
C LEU A 96 -17.64 -2.97 -6.95
N GLY A 97 -18.21 -1.83 -6.57
CA GLY A 97 -19.39 -1.74 -5.71
C GLY A 97 -20.63 -2.40 -6.31
N PHE A 98 -21.53 -2.84 -5.44
CA PHE A 98 -22.76 -3.51 -5.83
C PHE A 98 -23.73 -2.56 -6.56
N LYS A 99 -24.00 -1.37 -6.02
CA LYS A 99 -24.97 -0.42 -6.58
C LYS A 99 -24.35 0.42 -7.68
N ASN A 100 -23.19 1.02 -7.41
CA ASN A 100 -22.57 2.01 -8.29
C ASN A 100 -21.71 1.40 -9.41
N LYS A 101 -21.32 0.12 -9.28
CA LYS A 101 -20.44 -0.60 -10.22
C LYS A 101 -19.07 0.06 -10.43
N LYS A 102 -18.60 0.83 -9.46
CA LYS A 102 -17.33 1.56 -9.48
C LYS A 102 -16.31 1.01 -8.50
N LEU A 103 -15.04 1.30 -8.70
CA LEU A 103 -13.96 0.84 -7.83
C LEU A 103 -14.12 1.39 -6.41
N ILE A 104 -14.23 0.48 -5.44
CA ILE A 104 -14.37 0.81 -4.01
C ILE A 104 -13.24 0.22 -3.15
N GLN A 105 -12.52 -0.79 -3.65
CA GLN A 105 -11.43 -1.42 -2.92
C GLN A 105 -10.42 -2.08 -3.85
N VAL A 106 -9.14 -2.06 -3.47
CA VAL A 106 -8.07 -2.84 -4.10
C VAL A 106 -7.34 -3.64 -3.03
N ASP A 107 -7.21 -4.95 -3.23
CA ASP A 107 -6.39 -5.81 -2.39
C ASP A 107 -5.23 -6.37 -3.20
N VAL A 108 -4.01 -6.24 -2.69
CA VAL A 108 -2.80 -6.83 -3.25
C VAL A 108 -2.32 -7.92 -2.30
N ILE A 109 -2.21 -9.15 -2.81
CA ILE A 109 -1.98 -10.34 -2.01
C ILE A 109 -0.71 -11.04 -2.50
N TRP A 110 0.21 -11.31 -1.57
CA TRP A 110 1.35 -12.20 -1.76
C TRP A 110 1.23 -13.40 -0.83
N GLY A 111 1.59 -14.58 -1.32
CA GLY A 111 1.64 -15.80 -0.51
C GLY A 111 1.46 -17.08 -1.33
N PRO A 112 1.61 -18.26 -0.71
CA PRO A 112 1.56 -19.56 -1.39
C PRO A 112 0.25 -19.86 -2.14
N ALA A 113 -0.85 -19.22 -1.74
CA ALA A 113 -2.14 -19.35 -2.42
C ALA A 113 -2.16 -18.65 -3.80
N VAL A 114 -1.27 -17.68 -4.03
CA VAL A 114 -1.09 -16.99 -5.30
C VAL A 114 0.08 -17.57 -6.07
N ASP A 115 1.19 -17.80 -5.39
CA ASP A 115 2.45 -18.28 -5.93
C ASP A 115 3.05 -19.34 -4.99
N GLN A 116 2.93 -20.62 -5.37
CA GLN A 116 3.42 -21.74 -4.56
C GLN A 116 4.94 -21.73 -4.38
N LYS A 117 5.69 -20.97 -5.20
CA LYS A 117 7.15 -20.90 -5.17
C LYS A 117 7.67 -19.67 -4.43
N VAL A 118 6.80 -18.81 -3.90
CA VAL A 118 7.23 -17.61 -3.17
C VAL A 118 8.07 -18.01 -1.95
N ALA A 119 9.26 -17.42 -1.84
CA ALA A 119 10.15 -17.66 -0.71
C ALA A 119 9.61 -16.94 0.55
N PRO A 120 9.68 -17.55 1.75
CA PRO A 120 9.29 -16.87 2.99
C PRO A 120 10.02 -15.53 3.21
N ALA A 121 11.31 -15.47 2.90
CA ALA A 121 12.10 -14.25 3.01
C ALA A 121 11.59 -13.11 2.11
N ALA A 122 11.06 -13.43 0.92
CA ALA A 122 10.45 -12.44 0.03
C ALA A 122 9.20 -11.83 0.67
N LEU A 123 8.36 -12.64 1.34
CA LEU A 123 7.18 -12.15 2.06
C LEU A 123 7.57 -11.23 3.23
N THR A 124 8.61 -11.59 3.99
CA THR A 124 9.17 -10.74 5.04
C THR A 124 9.64 -9.39 4.48
N ALA A 125 10.38 -9.40 3.37
CA ALA A 125 10.86 -8.19 2.71
C ALA A 125 9.71 -7.30 2.21
N VAL A 126 8.70 -7.88 1.55
CA VAL A 126 7.48 -7.16 1.12
C VAL A 126 6.82 -6.47 2.31
N LEU A 127 6.63 -7.19 3.42
CA LEU A 127 5.97 -6.64 4.60
C LEU A 127 6.74 -5.48 5.23
N ILE A 128 8.06 -5.63 5.39
CA ILE A 128 8.92 -4.60 5.98
C ILE A 128 8.96 -3.35 5.07
N ASN A 129 9.22 -3.55 3.77
CA ASN A 129 9.36 -2.45 2.81
C ASN A 129 8.06 -1.67 2.65
N LEU A 130 6.92 -2.36 2.54
CA LEU A 130 5.61 -1.69 2.47
C LEU A 130 5.28 -0.95 3.76
N ARG A 131 5.59 -1.53 4.93
CA ARG A 131 5.35 -0.84 6.21
C ARG A 131 6.17 0.44 6.29
N GLN A 132 7.46 0.38 5.96
CA GLN A 132 8.34 1.55 5.96
C GLN A 132 7.82 2.61 4.98
N TYR A 133 7.55 2.22 3.73
CA TYR A 133 6.99 3.12 2.72
C TYR A 133 5.72 3.82 3.20
N LEU A 134 4.77 3.08 3.80
CA LEU A 134 3.52 3.64 4.30
C LEU A 134 3.72 4.61 5.49
N GLN A 135 4.68 4.33 6.37
CA GLN A 135 5.02 5.19 7.50
C GLN A 135 5.62 6.53 7.07
N GLU A 136 6.35 6.54 5.95
CA GLU A 136 6.97 7.74 5.38
C GLU A 136 5.99 8.63 4.59
N ARG A 137 4.74 8.18 4.35
CA ARG A 137 3.78 8.93 3.52
C ARG A 137 3.22 10.20 4.16
N GLY A 138 3.35 10.38 5.48
CA GLY A 138 2.83 11.59 6.16
C GLY A 138 1.34 11.52 6.52
N PHE A 139 0.84 10.33 6.88
CA PHE A 139 -0.49 10.22 7.50
C PHE A 139 -0.51 10.86 8.90
N ALA A 140 -1.65 11.42 9.29
CA ALA A 140 -1.86 11.94 10.64
C ALA A 140 -1.68 10.82 11.69
N LYS A 141 -0.93 11.09 12.76
CA LYS A 141 -0.53 10.06 13.75
C LYS A 141 -1.75 9.49 14.46
N GLU A 142 -2.72 10.33 14.80
CA GLU A 142 -3.99 9.98 15.43
C GLU A 142 -4.92 9.15 14.53
N LYS A 143 -4.70 9.19 13.21
CA LYS A 143 -5.42 8.36 12.22
C LYS A 143 -4.62 7.12 11.81
N THR A 144 -3.49 6.86 12.46
CA THR A 144 -2.58 5.76 12.13
C THR A 144 -2.52 4.74 13.27
N VAL A 145 -2.57 3.46 12.93
CA VAL A 145 -2.42 2.33 13.85
C VAL A 145 -1.32 1.41 13.30
N VAL A 146 -0.40 0.97 14.14
CA VAL A 146 0.70 0.07 13.77
C VAL A 146 0.82 -1.07 14.76
N ASN A 147 1.25 -2.24 14.28
CA ASN A 147 1.52 -3.44 15.08
C ASN A 147 0.39 -3.81 16.07
N ALA A 148 -0.84 -3.90 15.57
CA ALA A 148 -2.02 -4.26 16.36
C ALA A 148 -2.51 -5.67 16.04
N THR A 149 -3.27 -6.27 16.96
CA THR A 149 -3.96 -7.54 16.71
C THR A 149 -5.25 -7.32 15.92
N THR A 150 -5.74 -8.38 15.28
CA THR A 150 -7.07 -8.41 14.66
C THR A 150 -7.95 -9.44 15.37
N PRO A 151 -9.28 -9.47 15.13
CA PRO A 151 -10.15 -10.53 15.65
C PRO A 151 -9.74 -11.94 15.18
N GLN A 152 -9.02 -12.03 14.05
CA GLN A 152 -8.42 -13.26 13.57
C GLN A 152 -7.05 -13.44 14.23
N PRO A 153 -6.87 -14.48 15.07
CA PRO A 153 -5.71 -14.56 15.97
C PRO A 153 -4.38 -14.78 15.25
N ASN A 154 -4.39 -15.19 13.97
CA ASN A 154 -3.21 -15.38 13.15
C ASN A 154 -2.95 -14.26 12.14
N ILE A 155 -3.73 -13.18 12.19
CA ILE A 155 -3.57 -12.01 11.34
C ILE A 155 -3.20 -10.81 12.22
N LEU A 156 -2.08 -10.18 11.92
CA LEU A 156 -1.62 -8.97 12.57
C LEU A 156 -1.79 -7.77 11.64
N LEU A 157 -2.26 -6.66 12.20
CA LEU A 157 -2.29 -5.37 11.54
C LEU A 157 -0.92 -4.72 11.66
N MET A 158 -0.18 -4.69 10.56
CA MET A 158 1.17 -4.15 10.52
C MET A 158 1.16 -2.63 10.35
N PHE A 159 0.18 -2.13 9.59
CA PHE A 159 -0.08 -0.70 9.41
C PHE A 159 -1.54 -0.46 9.02
N ARG A 160 -2.17 0.60 9.52
CA ARG A 160 -3.41 1.18 9.00
C ARG A 160 -3.32 2.68 9.10
N ALA A 161 -3.73 3.39 8.06
CA ALA A 161 -3.98 4.81 8.14
C ALA A 161 -5.28 5.19 7.44
N GLU A 162 -5.91 6.26 7.92
CA GLU A 162 -7.09 6.89 7.34
C GLU A 162 -6.71 8.29 6.85
N ASP A 163 -7.09 8.64 5.62
CA ASP A 163 -6.90 10.01 5.12
C ASP A 163 -8.03 10.96 5.57
N GLU A 164 -7.97 12.22 5.17
CA GLU A 164 -8.97 13.23 5.55
C GLU A 164 -10.39 12.91 5.08
N LYS A 165 -10.55 12.06 4.06
CA LYS A 165 -11.85 11.64 3.54
C LYS A 165 -12.36 10.35 4.16
N GLY A 166 -11.64 9.78 5.13
CA GLY A 166 -12.01 8.51 5.75
C GLY A 166 -11.59 7.28 4.96
N ARG A 167 -10.81 7.44 3.89
CA ARG A 167 -10.34 6.35 3.04
C ARG A 167 -9.16 5.66 3.70
N VAL A 168 -9.07 4.35 3.60
CA VAL A 168 -8.11 3.56 4.39
C VAL A 168 -7.09 2.86 3.52
N VAL A 169 -5.83 2.90 3.94
CA VAL A 169 -4.80 1.95 3.52
C VAL A 169 -4.44 1.06 4.72
N ALA A 170 -4.37 -0.24 4.51
CA ALA A 170 -4.03 -1.21 5.55
C ALA A 170 -3.06 -2.27 5.03
N LEU A 171 -2.09 -2.66 5.86
CA LEU A 171 -1.13 -3.72 5.61
C LEU A 171 -1.31 -4.78 6.70
N LEU A 172 -1.63 -6.00 6.28
CA LEU A 172 -1.85 -7.15 7.13
C LEU A 172 -0.77 -8.21 6.86
N GLY A 173 -0.30 -8.85 7.91
CA GLY A 173 0.50 -10.07 7.84
C GLY A 173 -0.30 -11.24 8.40
N GLN A 174 -0.34 -12.35 7.67
CA GLN A 174 -0.85 -13.62 8.18
C GLN A 174 0.31 -14.51 8.60
N PHE A 175 0.25 -15.10 9.79
CA PHE A 175 1.34 -15.87 10.38
C PHE A 175 0.87 -17.27 10.79
N LYS A 176 1.84 -18.17 11.03
CA LYS A 176 1.55 -19.48 11.65
C LYS A 176 1.59 -19.34 13.16
N PHE A 177 0.83 -20.19 13.85
CA PHE A 177 1.09 -20.47 15.26
C PHE A 177 2.38 -21.29 15.39
N ASP A 178 3.14 -21.01 16.43
CA ASP A 178 4.30 -21.80 16.82
C ASP A 178 3.82 -23.14 17.40
N PRO A 179 4.06 -24.27 16.72
CA PRO A 179 3.61 -25.58 17.18
C PRO A 179 4.39 -26.08 18.42
N LYS A 180 5.47 -25.39 18.82
CA LYS A 180 6.30 -25.75 19.98
C LYS A 180 6.05 -24.86 21.20
N ALA A 181 5.14 -23.90 21.11
CA ALA A 181 4.86 -23.01 22.22
C ALA A 181 4.10 -23.76 23.33
N GLU A 182 4.60 -23.66 24.57
CA GLU A 182 3.97 -24.18 25.80
C GLU A 182 2.51 -23.71 25.99
N LYS A 183 2.12 -22.65 25.28
CA LYS A 183 0.74 -22.17 25.14
C LYS A 183 0.45 -22.08 23.65
N ASP A 184 -0.47 -22.91 23.14
CA ASP A 184 -0.90 -23.09 21.73
C ASP A 184 -1.40 -21.83 20.97
N LYS A 185 -0.88 -20.64 21.26
CA LYS A 185 -1.37 -19.35 20.76
C LYS A 185 -0.26 -18.36 20.41
N GLN A 186 1.02 -18.73 20.54
CA GLN A 186 2.10 -17.84 20.14
C GLN A 186 2.26 -17.87 18.62
N LEU A 187 2.37 -16.69 17.98
CA LEU A 187 2.62 -16.61 16.54
C LEU A 187 4.11 -16.64 16.24
N LYS A 188 4.48 -17.38 15.19
CA LYS A 188 5.79 -17.29 14.54
C LYS A 188 5.79 -16.05 13.63
N THR A 189 6.26 -14.92 14.16
CA THR A 189 6.12 -13.58 13.53
C THR A 189 7.29 -13.15 12.63
N ASP A 190 8.36 -13.93 12.59
CA ASP A 190 9.55 -13.76 11.75
C ASP A 190 9.30 -14.13 10.27
N GLU A 191 8.32 -15.02 10.02
CA GLU A 191 8.00 -15.52 8.68
C GLU A 191 6.49 -15.42 8.40
N PRO A 192 6.01 -14.35 7.74
CA PRO A 192 4.62 -14.28 7.31
C PRO A 192 4.32 -15.35 6.25
N GLN A 193 3.14 -15.95 6.33
CA GLN A 193 2.59 -16.85 5.30
C GLN A 193 1.96 -16.10 4.14
N ALA A 194 1.41 -14.93 4.41
CA ALA A 194 0.82 -14.07 3.41
C ALA A 194 0.92 -12.61 3.85
N VAL A 195 1.00 -11.73 2.87
CA VAL A 195 0.97 -10.28 3.06
C VAL A 195 -0.17 -9.72 2.22
N ILE A 196 -0.99 -8.88 2.83
CA ILE A 196 -2.14 -8.25 2.18
C ILE A 196 -2.05 -6.74 2.36
N LEU A 197 -2.00 -6.01 1.25
CA LEU A 197 -2.10 -4.56 1.22
C LEU A 197 -3.47 -4.18 0.64
N SER A 198 -4.27 -3.46 1.41
CA SER A 198 -5.62 -3.06 1.06
C SER A 198 -5.77 -1.55 0.99
N TYR A 199 -6.43 -1.07 -0.06
CA TYR A 199 -6.90 0.31 -0.21
C TYR A 199 -8.43 0.28 -0.26
N VAL A 200 -9.10 1.03 0.60
CA VAL A 200 -10.56 0.98 0.78
C VAL A 200 -11.15 2.40 0.74
N LEU A 201 -12.15 2.61 -0.11
CA LEU A 201 -12.82 3.91 -0.28
C LEU A 201 -13.61 4.29 0.98
N ASP A 202 -14.50 3.42 1.44
CA ASP A 202 -15.31 3.67 2.62
C ASP A 202 -15.50 2.38 3.41
N PRO A 203 -14.68 2.12 4.44
CA PRO A 203 -14.82 0.93 5.28
C PRO A 203 -16.05 0.99 6.21
N LYS A 204 -16.61 2.18 6.46
CA LYS A 204 -17.75 2.37 7.39
C LYS A 204 -19.08 2.12 6.66
N ALA A 205 -19.17 2.49 5.38
CA ALA A 205 -20.34 2.28 4.55
C ALA A 205 -20.00 1.74 3.14
N PRO A 206 -19.38 0.54 3.02
CA PRO A 206 -19.01 0.02 1.71
C PRO A 206 -20.26 -0.29 0.84
N ASP A 207 -20.15 -0.06 -0.47
CA ASP A 207 -21.19 -0.37 -1.46
C ASP A 207 -21.26 -1.89 -1.72
N ILE A 208 -21.87 -2.60 -0.77
CA ILE A 208 -22.14 -4.03 -0.81
C ILE A 208 -23.62 -4.29 -0.57
N TYR A 209 -24.08 -5.45 -1.03
CA TYR A 209 -25.42 -5.93 -0.70
C TYR A 209 -25.56 -6.16 0.81
N ARG A 210 -26.66 -5.67 1.38
CA ARG A 210 -27.07 -5.90 2.77
C ARG A 210 -28.56 -6.17 2.81
N ILE A 211 -28.96 -7.05 3.71
CA ILE A 211 -30.36 -7.24 4.05
C ILE A 211 -30.74 -6.11 5.01
N GLU A 212 -31.75 -5.33 4.65
CA GLU A 212 -32.24 -4.26 5.52
C GLU A 212 -32.98 -4.88 6.72
N LYS A 213 -32.83 -4.26 7.89
CA LYS A 213 -33.49 -4.70 9.12
C LYS A 213 -35.02 -4.75 8.89
N GLY A 214 -35.64 -5.90 9.18
CA GLY A 214 -37.08 -6.11 9.04
C GLY A 214 -37.56 -6.46 7.63
N LYS A 215 -36.65 -6.74 6.69
CA LYS A 215 -36.99 -7.28 5.35
C LYS A 215 -36.87 -8.81 5.24
N PHE A 216 -36.56 -9.46 6.36
CA PHE A 216 -36.55 -10.90 6.60
C PHE A 216 -36.78 -11.10 8.11
#